data_AF-A0A4Q3XZS4-F1
#
_entry.id   AF-A0A4Q3XZS4-F1
#
_cell.length_a   1.000
_cell.length_b   1.000
_cell.length_c   1.000
_cell.angle_alpha   90.00
_cell.angle_beta   90.00
_cell.angle_gamma   90.00
#
_symmetry.space_group_name_H-M   'P 1'
#
loop_
_entity.id
_entity.type
_entity.pdbx_description
1 polymer ?
#
loop_
_entity_poly.entity_id
_entity_poly.type
_entity_poly.pdbx_seq_one_letter_code
_entity_poly.pdbx_strand_id
1 'polypeptide(L)'
;ARSGVLTMLIVAQHGLLGENVGIDVDVSFLGDTVLLLRIAEDEGRLRRNITVVKKRHGPHDLDVHELFIRSSGISVVPYNPLPES
;
A
#
# COMPACT_ATOMS: atom_id res chain seq x y z
N ALA A 1 -21.34 2.82 20.02
CA ALA A 1 -22.04 2.26 18.85
C ALA A 1 -21.24 2.58 17.58
N ARG A 2 -21.31 1.73 16.53
CA ARG A 2 -20.64 1.98 15.23
C ARG A 2 -21.59 2.83 14.38
N SER A 3 -21.16 4.00 13.89
CA SER A 3 -22.06 4.98 13.25
C SER A 3 -22.47 4.67 11.80
N GLY A 4 -22.08 3.51 11.25
CA GLY A 4 -22.40 3.14 9.86
C GLY A 4 -21.68 3.96 8.78
N VAL A 5 -20.69 4.76 9.16
CA VAL A 5 -19.90 5.60 8.24
C VAL A 5 -18.63 4.88 7.82
N LEU A 6 -18.31 4.90 6.52
CA LEU A 6 -16.99 4.55 6.01
C LEU A 6 -16.05 5.74 6.19
N THR A 7 -15.00 5.56 6.98
CA THR A 7 -13.94 6.55 7.14
C THR A 7 -12.70 6.08 6.39
N MET A 8 -12.16 6.94 5.53
CA MET A 8 -10.84 6.74 4.91
C MET A 8 -9.87 7.76 5.50
N LEU A 9 -8.73 7.29 6.00
CA LEU A 9 -7.65 8.12 6.50
C LEU A 9 -6.44 7.96 5.58
N ILE A 10 -5.89 9.07 5.10
CA ILE A 10 -4.68 9.10 4.29
C ILE A 10 -3.54 9.57 5.18
N VAL A 11 -2.51 8.76 5.32
CA VAL A 11 -1.30 9.08 6.09
C VAL A 11 -0.11 9.01 5.14
N ALA A 12 0.66 10.10 5.05
CA ALA A 12 1.92 10.10 4.34
C ALA A 12 3.04 9.67 5.30
N GLN A 13 3.91 8.76 4.86
CA GLN A 13 5.10 8.41 5.61
C GLN A 13 6.20 9.45 5.32
N HIS A 14 6.82 9.98 6.38
CA HIS A 14 8.02 10.80 6.25
C HIS A 14 9.21 9.90 5.90
N GLY A 15 10.14 10.37 5.06
CA GLY A 15 11.36 9.62 4.71
C GLY A 15 11.32 8.81 3.41
N LEU A 16 10.59 9.28 2.39
CA LEU A 16 10.45 8.63 1.07
C LEU A 16 11.78 8.31 0.34
N LEU A 17 12.94 8.80 0.82
CA LEU A 17 14.27 8.72 0.20
C LEU A 17 15.43 8.58 1.22
N GLY A 18 15.24 7.93 2.38
CA GLY A 18 16.30 7.83 3.40
C GLY A 18 16.37 6.48 4.11
N GLU A 19 17.59 6.04 4.42
CA GLU A 19 17.87 4.91 5.30
C GLU A 19 17.13 5.11 6.62
N ASN A 20 16.31 4.12 7.01
CA ASN A 20 15.29 4.14 8.06
C ASN A 20 13.88 4.57 7.61
N VAL A 21 13.28 3.75 6.73
CA VAL A 21 11.83 3.66 6.57
C VAL A 21 11.23 2.97 7.80
N GLY A 22 11.31 3.64 8.95
CA GLY A 22 10.57 3.28 10.14
C GLY A 22 9.18 3.91 10.06
N ILE A 23 8.14 3.11 10.23
CA ILE A 23 6.79 3.65 10.43
C ILE A 23 6.78 4.21 11.86
N ASP A 24 7.07 5.50 12.03
CA ASP A 24 7.10 6.14 13.36
C ASP A 24 5.69 6.31 13.98
N VAL A 25 4.67 5.86 13.24
CA VAL A 25 3.28 5.80 13.69
C VAL A 25 2.83 4.35 13.62
N ASP A 26 2.43 3.78 14.75
CA ASP A 26 1.76 2.48 14.74
C ASP A 26 0.32 2.62 14.18
N VAL A 27 0.21 2.64 12.85
CA VAL A 27 -1.06 2.72 12.11
C VAL A 27 -1.93 1.50 12.39
N SER A 28 -1.38 0.43 12.98
CA SER A 28 -2.11 -0.79 13.30
C SER A 28 -3.27 -0.55 14.24
N PHE A 29 -3.28 0.51 15.04
CA PHE A 29 -4.40 0.82 15.94
C PHE A 29 -5.46 1.74 15.32
N LEU A 30 -5.16 2.43 14.22
CA LEU A 30 -6.03 3.48 13.68
C LEU A 30 -7.21 2.95 12.85
N GLY A 31 -7.10 1.73 12.30
CA GLY A 31 -8.10 1.18 11.39
C GLY A 31 -8.40 -0.30 11.59
N ASP A 32 -9.55 -0.74 11.08
CA ASP A 32 -9.86 -2.16 10.90
C ASP A 32 -9.26 -2.72 9.59
N THR A 33 -8.99 -1.86 8.60
CA THR A 33 -8.24 -2.18 7.38
C THR A 33 -7.08 -1.20 7.17
N VAL A 34 -5.93 -1.72 6.76
CA VAL A 34 -4.76 -0.91 6.40
C VAL A 34 -4.27 -1.33 5.01
N LEU A 35 -4.21 -0.35 4.10
CA LEU A 35 -3.60 -0.49 2.78
C LEU A 35 -2.28 0.27 2.77
N LEU A 36 -1.23 -0.37 2.30
CA LEU A 36 0.07 0.25 2.09
C LEU A 36 0.26 0.54 0.61
N LEU A 37 0.57 1.80 0.29
CA LEU A 37 0.99 2.23 -1.03
C LEU A 37 2.49 2.49 -1.01
N ARG A 38 3.24 1.84 -1.90
CA ARG A 38 4.70 1.98 -1.99
C ARG A 38 5.11 2.39 -3.38
N ILE A 39 6.15 3.21 -3.48
CA ILE A 39 6.86 3.48 -4.73
C ILE A 39 8.20 2.76 -4.65
N ALA A 40 8.55 2.05 -5.71
CA ALA A 40 9.87 1.44 -5.89
C ALA A 40 10.43 1.88 -7.25
N GLU A 41 11.74 2.04 -7.34
CA GLU A 41 12.43 2.23 -8.60
C GLU A 41 12.92 0.86 -9.10
N ASP A 42 12.67 0.60 -10.38
CA ASP A 42 12.98 -0.66 -11.06
C ASP A 42 13.38 -0.31 -12.50
N GLU A 43 14.62 -0.60 -12.89
CA GLU A 43 15.19 -0.28 -14.21
C GLU A 43 14.95 1.18 -14.67
N GLY A 44 15.16 2.15 -13.78
CA GLY A 44 14.93 3.57 -14.06
C GLY A 44 13.46 3.97 -14.12
N ARG A 45 12.53 3.07 -13.75
CA ARG A 45 11.09 3.31 -13.77
C ARG A 45 10.49 3.22 -12.38
N LEU A 46 9.68 4.20 -12.03
CA LEU A 46 8.90 4.15 -10.80
C LEU A 46 7.69 3.22 -10.96
N ARG A 47 7.65 2.20 -10.12
CA ARG A 47 6.52 1.28 -9.96
C ARG A 47 5.78 1.62 -8.68
N ARG A 48 4.45 1.50 -8.72
CA ARG A 48 3.57 1.75 -7.57
C ARG A 48 2.94 0.44 -7.16
N ASN A 49 3.03 0.09 -5.89
CA ASN A 49 2.48 -1.13 -5.36
C ASN A 49 1.36 -0.82 -4.36
N ILE A 50 0.40 -1.72 -4.27
CA ILE A 50 -0.68 -1.71 -3.28
C ILE A 50 -0.70 -3.07 -2.56
N THR A 51 -0.76 -3.03 -1.23
CA THR A 51 -0.76 -4.24 -0.39
C THR A 51 -1.74 -4.06 0.76
N VAL A 52 -2.49 -5.11 1.08
CA VAL A 52 -3.28 -5.13 2.31
C VAL A 52 -2.36 -5.57 3.44
N VAL A 53 -2.14 -4.70 4.43
CA VAL A 53 -1.28 -5.00 5.59
C VAL A 53 -2.11 -5.52 6.76
N LYS A 54 -3.37 -5.08 6.86
CA LYS A 54 -4.25 -5.45 7.95
C LYS A 54 -5.69 -5.57 7.47
N LYS A 55 -6.38 -6.58 7.99
CA LYS A 55 -7.83 -6.69 8.01
C LYS A 55 -8.25 -7.30 9.35
N ARG A 56 -9.10 -6.60 10.10
CA ARG A 56 -9.49 -6.99 11.47
C ARG A 56 -10.39 -8.24 11.50
N HIS A 57 -11.09 -8.53 10.41
CA HIS A 57 -12.08 -9.61 10.35
C HIS A 57 -11.82 -10.52 9.14
N GLY A 58 -11.23 -11.68 9.39
CA GLY A 58 -10.97 -12.71 8.38
C GLY A 58 -9.72 -12.46 7.52
N PRO A 59 -9.41 -13.40 6.61
CA PRO A 59 -8.21 -13.34 5.79
C PRO A 59 -8.25 -12.14 4.83
N HIS A 60 -7.06 -11.68 4.45
CA HIS A 60 -6.82 -10.72 3.38
C HIS A 60 -5.78 -11.27 2.40
N ASP A 61 -5.73 -10.68 1.22
CA ASP A 61 -4.73 -10.98 0.22
C ASP A 61 -3.33 -10.63 0.75
N LEU A 62 -2.41 -11.60 0.70
CA LEU A 62 -1.04 -11.46 1.19
C LEU A 62 -0.07 -11.07 0.07
N ASP A 63 -0.53 -11.07 -1.19
CA ASP A 63 0.30 -10.73 -2.33
C ASP A 63 0.48 -9.22 -2.46
N VAL A 64 1.62 -8.83 -3.03
CA VAL A 64 1.83 -7.48 -3.53
C VAL A 64 1.15 -7.37 -4.89
N HIS A 65 0.48 -6.24 -5.14
CA HIS A 65 -0.10 -5.94 -6.45
C HIS A 65 0.46 -4.65 -7.00
N GLU A 66 0.51 -4.53 -8.32
CA GLU A 66 0.93 -3.31 -9.00
C GLU A 66 -0.28 -2.40 -9.28
N LEU A 67 -0.13 -1.12 -8.92
CA LEU A 67 -1.13 -0.06 -9.06
C LEU A 67 -0.78 0.84 -10.26
N PHE A 68 -1.62 0.84 -11.28
CA PHE A 68 -1.52 1.78 -12.39
C PHE A 68 -2.52 2.91 -12.21
N ILE A 69 -2.03 4.15 -12.34
CA ILE A 69 -2.83 5.36 -12.41
C ILE A 69 -2.54 5.99 -13.76
N ARG A 70 -3.53 6.00 -14.65
CA ARG A 70 -3.42 6.49 -16.03
C ARG A 70 -4.57 7.45 -16.32
N SER A 71 -4.50 8.18 -17.44
CA SER A 71 -5.61 9.03 -17.89
C SER A 71 -6.91 8.24 -18.12
N SER A 72 -6.82 6.95 -18.42
CA SER A 72 -7.94 6.03 -18.57
C SER A 72 -8.54 5.52 -17.25
N GLY A 73 -7.92 5.82 -16.10
CA GLY A 73 -8.38 5.39 -14.78
C GLY A 73 -7.32 4.67 -13.95
N ILE A 74 -7.79 3.93 -12.94
CA ILE A 74 -6.98 3.20 -11.96
C ILE A 74 -7.18 1.70 -12.17
N SER A 75 -6.09 0.92 -12.19
CA SER A 75 -6.15 -0.55 -12.24
C SER A 75 -5.14 -1.18 -11.29
N VAL A 76 -5.50 -2.33 -10.72
CA VAL A 76 -4.65 -3.16 -9.87
C VAL A 76 -4.47 -4.51 -10.56
N VAL A 77 -3.23 -4.96 -10.69
CA VAL A 77 -2.88 -6.24 -11.33
C VAL A 77 -1.91 -7.03 -10.45
N PRO A 78 -1.81 -8.36 -10.61
CA PRO A 78 -0.79 -9.16 -9.91
C PRO A 78 0.60 -8.57 -10.11
N TYR A 79 1.37 -8.48 -9.03
CA TYR A 79 2.74 -8.03 -9.13
C TYR A 79 3.57 -9.06 -9.91
N ASN A 80 4.26 -8.59 -10.94
CA ASN A 80 5.22 -9.38 -11.70
C ASN A 80 6.63 -8.90 -11.36
N PRO A 81 7.38 -9.59 -10.46
CA PRO A 81 8.80 -9.35 -10.27
C PRO A 81 9.57 -9.83 -11.51
N LEU A 82 10.57 -9.05 -11.95
CA LEU A 82 11.57 -9.58 -12.87
C LEU A 82 12.42 -10.62 -12.12
N PRO A 83 12.95 -11.65 -12.81
CA PRO A 83 13.88 -12.58 -12.19
C PRO A 83 15.09 -11.82 -11.63
N GLU A 84 15.53 -12.15 -10.41
CA GLU A 84 16.82 -11.67 -9.92
C GLU A 84 17.91 -12.19 -10.87
N SER A 85 18.71 -11.27 -11.42
CA SER A 85 19.81 -11.57 -12.34
C SER A 85 21.00 -12.23 -11.65
#